data_AF-I4HDS0-F1
#
_entry.id   AF-I4HDS0-F1
#
_cell.length_a   1.000
_cell.length_b   1.000
_cell.length_c   1.000
_cell.angle_alpha   90.00
_cell.angle_beta   90.00
_cell.angle_gamma   90.00
#
_symmetry.space_group_name_H-M   'P 1'
#
loop_
_entity.id
_entity.type
_entity.pdbx_description
1 polymer ?
#
loop_
_entity_poly.entity_id
_entity_poly.type
_entity_poly.pdbx_seq_one_letter_code
_entity_poly.pdbx_strand_id
1 'polypeptide(L)' 'MLNEHWVAYADVIIEKLVWENCQTTVLFRIDRIYPVPFIVKET' A
#
# COMPACT_ATOMS: atom_id res chain seq x y z
N MET A 1 10.25 -5.58 18.33
CA MET A 1 10.42 -5.85 16.89
C MET A 1 9.01 -6.02 16.32
N LEU A 2 8.68 -5.31 15.25
CA LEU A 2 7.31 -5.17 14.74
C LEU A 2 6.92 -6.48 14.03
N ASN A 3 6.04 -7.29 14.62
CA ASN A 3 5.49 -8.51 14.01
C ASN A 3 4.28 -8.17 13.13
N GLU A 4 4.42 -7.22 12.22
CA GLU A 4 3.35 -6.91 11.27
C GLU A 4 3.52 -7.80 10.04
N HIS A 5 2.64 -8.79 9.91
CA HIS A 5 2.54 -9.58 8.69
C HIS A 5 1.93 -8.70 7.60
N TRP A 6 2.76 -8.08 6.78
CA TRP A 6 2.32 -7.28 5.64
C TRP A 6 1.62 -8.19 4.62
N VAL A 7 0.33 -7.98 4.41
CA VAL A 7 -0.50 -8.74 3.46
C VAL A 7 -0.86 -7.84 2.29
N ALA A 8 -0.57 -8.29 1.07
CA ALA A 8 -0.92 -7.59 -0.17
C ALA A 8 -2.32 -8.01 -0.66
N TYR A 9 -3.18 -7.01 -0.89
CA TYR A 9 -4.54 -7.19 -1.39
C TYR A 9 -4.73 -6.68 -2.83
N ALA A 10 -3.99 -5.65 -3.20
CA ALA A 10 -4.08 -5.01 -4.50
C ALA A 10 -2.76 -4.29 -4.83
N ASP A 11 -2.51 -4.13 -6.12
CA ASP A 11 -1.53 -3.16 -6.62
C ASP A 11 -2.23 -1.84 -6.86
N VAL A 12 -1.57 -0.75 -6.46
CA VAL A 12 -2.07 0.61 -6.65
C VAL A 12 -1.04 1.44 -7.39
N ILE A 13 -1.53 2.40 -8.18
CA ILE A 13 -0.70 3.42 -8.82
C ILE A 13 -0.96 4.73 -8.10
N ILE A 14 0.08 5.28 -7.49
CA ILE A 14 0.01 6.58 -6.82
C ILE A 14 -0.07 7.67 -7.90
N GLU A 15 -1.16 8.44 -7.86
CA GLU A 15 -1.40 9.56 -8.78
C GLU A 15 -0.92 10.88 -8.18
N LYS A 16 -1.01 11.02 -6.84
CA LYS A 16 -0.53 12.21 -6.12
C LYS A 16 -0.07 11.86 -4.72
N LEU A 17 1.05 12.45 -4.31
CA LEU A 17 1.57 12.41 -2.94
C LEU A 17 1.67 13.85 -2.43
N VAL A 18 1.08 14.11 -1.27
CA VAL A 18 1.13 15.43 -0.61
C VAL A 18 1.63 15.25 0.81
N TRP A 19 2.63 16.05 1.17
CA TRP A 19 3.07 16.23 2.54
C TRP A 19 2.76 17.67 2.97
N GLU A 20 1.89 17.81 3.96
CA GLU A 20 1.51 19.12 4.50
C GLU A 20 1.02 18.95 5.94
N ASN A 21 1.26 19.93 6.82
CA ASN A 21 0.75 19.92 8.20
C ASN A 21 1.06 18.63 8.99
N CYS A 22 2.27 18.08 8.80
CA CYS A 22 2.68 16.78 9.37
C CYS A 22 1.80 15.58 8.95
N GLN A 23 1.00 15.74 7.89
CA GLN A 23 0.15 14.71 7.31
C GLN A 23 0.69 14.27 5.94
N THR A 24 0.66 12.95 5.71
CA THR A 24 0.91 12.37 4.38
C THR A 24 -0.43 11.96 3.77
N THR A 25 -0.75 12.52 2.60
CA THR A 25 -1.95 12.16 1.85
C THR A 25 -1.53 11.55 0.51
N VAL A 26 -2.04 10.36 0.22
CA VAL A 26 -1.79 9.64 -1.03
C VAL A 26 -3.11 9.51 -1.79
N LEU A 27 -3.16 10.06 -3.01
CA LEU A 27 -4.20 9.75 -3.98
C LEU A 27 -3.66 8.65 -4.89
N PHE A 28 -4.41 7.57 -5.03
CA PHE A 28 -4.04 6.44 -5.86
C PHE A 28 -5.27 5.86 -6.53
N ARG A 29 -5.04 5.15 -7.64
CA ARG A 29 -6.02 4.25 -8.24
C ARG A 29 -5.59 2.80 -8.08
N ILE A 30 -6.57 1.92 -8.01
CA ILE A 30 -6.33 0.47 -8.02
C ILE A 30 -5.95 0.08 -9.44
N ASP A 31 -4.83 -0.64 -9.57
CA ASP A 31 -4.41 -1.22 -10.86
C ASP A 31 -4.85 -2.68 -10.97
N ARG A 32 -4.69 -3.45 -9.89
CA ARG A 32 -5.06 -4.86 -9.83
C ARG A 32 -5.55 -5.24 -8.44
N ILE A 33 -6.62 -6.03 -8.37
CA ILE A 33 -7.08 -6.67 -7.13
C ILE A 33 -6.71 -8.14 -7.19
N TYR A 34 -6.11 -8.67 -6.11
CA TYR A 34 -5.77 -10.07 -6.03
C TYR A 34 -6.98 -10.90 -5.57
N PRO A 35 -7.30 -12.02 -6.25
CA PRO A 35 -8.38 -12.91 -5.81
C PRO A 35 -8.12 -13.55 -4.43
N VAL A 36 -6.84 -13.77 -4.10
CA VAL A 36 -6.40 -14.30 -2.81
C VAL A 36 -5.23 -13.44 -2.30
N PRO A 37 -5.34 -12.80 -1.12
CA PRO A 37 -4.26 -12.02 -0.53
C PRO A 37 -3.06 -12.90 -0.15
N PHE A 38 -1.85 -12.32 -0.19
CA PHE A 38 -0.63 -13.05 0.13
C PHE A 38 0.30 -12.24 1.05
N ILE A 39 1.12 -12.94 1.82
CA ILE A 39 2.11 -12.33 2.72
C ILE A 39 3.27 -11.81 1.87
N VAL A 40 3.58 -10.52 2.03
CA VAL A 40 4.78 -9.91 1.47
C VAL A 40 5.95 -10.36 2.33
N LYS A 41 6.88 -11.11 1.74
CA LYS A 41 8.17 -11.36 2.40
C LYS A 41 9.05 -10.13 2.22
N GLU A 42 9.59 -9.62 3.32
CA GLU A 42 10.76 -8.74 3.24
C GLU A 42 11.88 -9.55 2.56
N THR A 43 12.43 -9.01 1.47
CA THR A 43 13.54 -9.61 0.72
C THR A 43 14.85 -9.01 1.20
#